data_AF-A0A928PJX0-F1
#
_entry.id   AF-A0A928PJX0-F1
#
_cell.length_a   1.000
_cell.length_b   1.000
_cell.length_c   1.000
_cell.angle_alpha   90.00
_cell.angle_beta   90.00
_cell.angle_gamma   90.00
#
_symmetry.space_group_name_H-M   'P 1'
#
loop_
_entity.id
_entity.type
_entity.pdbx_description
1 polymer ?
#
loop_
_entity_poly.entity_id
_entity_poly.type
_entity_poly.pdbx_seq_one_letter_code
_entity_poly.pdbx_strand_id
1 'polypeptide(L)'
;MTSNWKTMRNTLVWLLVAVITMAIVVSSPYVVKTSAASLPTVKSCKGLTVKQSGKDWVTVNAKGNQVNYTGVAQNNLGWWRVENGKVNFKSTGVYQNDYGWWRVETGKVNFKANKIYQNSYGWWKTTDGKVTFKENGVFQNDLGWWKVKDSKVDFSFTGIASNQFGSWYLEDGKVRFDKNGSVKYDGKFYIIENGKATPTDQKDRREEAVEVVKETLKEYPMSRAAMIDLLTDKEVLEDEVFTKEEATYGVDHAGVNWDDQAFLAATLYLLEEDAETPTGLSRALLKEILKEDLYTDSNINSCLSKIDKDYPEDSNFWKQSALISAQIIADEDKEDPSVSFTRDDIKNALIDYLLFTEAQAAYGAQNVKL
;
A
#
# COMPACT_ATOMS: atom_id res chain seq x y z
N MET A 1 13.09 8.33 40.37
CA MET A 1 13.36 8.10 38.93
C MET A 1 12.15 8.36 38.00
N THR A 2 11.14 9.16 38.38
CA THR A 2 9.93 9.40 37.56
C THR A 2 9.99 10.63 36.63
N SER A 3 11.12 11.36 36.63
CA SER A 3 11.28 12.62 35.88
C SER A 3 11.58 12.42 34.38
N ASN A 4 12.24 11.32 34.00
CA ASN A 4 12.65 11.09 32.61
C ASN A 4 11.49 10.67 31.71
N TRP A 5 10.52 9.89 32.20
CA TRP A 5 9.39 9.42 31.39
C TRP A 5 8.53 10.57 30.84
N LYS A 6 8.20 11.57 31.67
CA LYS A 6 7.41 12.74 31.22
C LYS A 6 8.16 13.58 30.18
N THR A 7 9.47 13.71 30.34
CA THR A 7 10.32 14.48 29.43
C THR A 7 10.51 13.75 28.09
N MET A 8 10.80 12.43 28.12
CA MET A 8 10.86 11.59 26.92
C MET A 8 9.52 11.59 26.16
N ARG A 9 8.41 11.47 26.89
CA ARG A 9 7.05 11.48 26.31
C ARG A 9 6.76 12.80 25.58
N ASN A 10 7.15 13.95 26.14
CA ASN A 10 6.96 15.25 25.49
C ASN A 10 7.86 15.44 24.25
N THR A 11 9.08 14.89 24.24
CA THR A 11 9.97 14.93 23.07
C THR A 11 9.47 14.03 21.94
N LEU A 12 8.93 12.85 22.29
CA LEU A 12 8.28 11.92 21.36
C LEU A 12 7.08 12.56 20.65
N VAL A 13 6.24 13.31 21.38
CA VAL A 13 5.06 14.01 20.82
C VAL A 13 5.47 14.96 19.69
N TRP A 14 6.48 15.82 19.91
CA TRP A 14 6.90 16.81 18.91
C TRP A 14 7.48 16.19 17.63
N LEU A 15 8.20 15.07 17.76
CA LEU A 15 8.77 14.36 16.60
C LEU A 15 7.69 13.64 15.79
N LEU A 16 6.72 13.00 16.45
CA LEU A 16 5.59 12.35 15.78
C LEU A 16 4.79 13.34 14.93
N VAL A 17 4.47 14.51 15.49
CA VAL A 17 3.78 15.60 14.76
C VAL A 17 4.62 16.06 13.55
N ALA A 18 5.95 16.19 13.70
CA ALA A 18 6.82 16.59 12.60
C ALA A 18 6.88 15.54 11.47
N VAL A 19 6.93 14.24 11.80
CA VAL A 19 6.97 13.14 10.82
C VAL A 19 5.67 13.05 10.02
N ILE A 20 4.51 13.24 10.68
CA ILE A 20 3.19 13.29 10.02
C ILE A 20 3.18 14.36 8.91
N THR A 21 3.72 15.55 9.19
CA THR A 21 3.74 16.65 8.21
C THR A 21 4.66 16.42 7.00
N MET A 22 5.81 15.75 7.16
CA MET A 22 6.79 15.55 6.06
C MET A 22 6.38 14.46 5.07
N ALA A 23 5.61 13.46 5.49
CA ALA A 23 5.18 12.34 4.64
C ALA A 23 4.23 12.76 3.50
N ILE A 24 3.81 14.04 3.43
CA ILE A 24 2.85 14.59 2.46
C ILE A 24 3.47 14.84 1.06
N VAL A 25 4.80 14.94 0.92
CA VAL A 25 5.40 15.70 -0.21
C VAL A 25 5.87 14.90 -1.44
N VAL A 26 6.01 13.56 -1.45
CA VAL A 26 6.85 12.91 -2.49
C VAL A 26 6.17 11.87 -3.43
N SER A 27 6.16 12.24 -4.73
CA SER A 27 6.40 11.41 -5.94
C SER A 27 5.23 10.91 -6.84
N SER A 28 5.41 11.07 -8.16
CA SER A 28 4.61 10.49 -9.27
C SER A 28 5.52 10.11 -10.44
N PRO A 29 5.27 8.98 -11.15
CA PRO A 29 5.84 8.78 -12.48
C PRO A 29 4.84 8.37 -13.58
N TYR A 30 5.30 8.63 -14.81
CA TYR A 30 4.64 8.71 -16.12
C TYR A 30 4.46 7.35 -16.82
N VAL A 31 3.44 7.16 -17.68
CA VAL A 31 3.23 5.94 -18.49
C VAL A 31 3.01 6.22 -19.99
N VAL A 32 3.61 5.37 -20.84
CA VAL A 32 3.72 5.45 -22.32
C VAL A 32 2.54 4.77 -23.06
N LYS A 33 2.22 5.22 -24.29
CA LYS A 33 1.09 4.80 -25.14
C LYS A 33 1.50 3.81 -26.26
N THR A 34 0.58 2.92 -26.67
CA THR A 34 0.70 1.99 -27.82
C THR A 34 -0.46 2.19 -28.80
N SER A 35 -0.20 2.25 -30.11
CA SER A 35 -1.10 2.80 -31.16
C SER A 35 -1.66 1.77 -32.19
N ALA A 36 -2.56 2.24 -33.07
CA ALA A 36 -3.39 1.52 -34.06
C ALA A 36 -2.68 0.75 -35.21
N ALA A 37 -1.36 0.59 -35.18
CA ALA A 37 -0.56 0.08 -36.31
C ALA A 37 -0.62 -1.45 -36.54
N SER A 38 -1.31 -2.23 -35.68
CA SER A 38 -1.22 -3.70 -35.65
C SER A 38 -2.44 -4.46 -36.20
N LEU A 39 -3.44 -3.78 -36.76
CA LEU A 39 -4.66 -4.44 -37.27
C LEU A 39 -4.54 -4.89 -38.74
N PRO A 40 -5.18 -6.00 -39.14
CA PRO A 40 -5.11 -6.51 -40.51
C PRO A 40 -5.75 -5.55 -41.53
N THR A 41 -5.27 -5.60 -42.78
CA THR A 41 -5.82 -4.86 -43.92
C THR A 41 -6.75 -5.74 -44.76
N VAL A 42 -7.85 -5.17 -45.25
CA VAL A 42 -8.77 -5.82 -46.20
C VAL A 42 -8.43 -5.46 -47.65
N LYS A 43 -8.94 -6.26 -48.61
CA LYS A 43 -8.86 -5.92 -50.04
C LYS A 43 -9.49 -4.54 -50.28
N SER A 44 -8.97 -3.79 -51.24
CA SER A 44 -9.47 -2.44 -51.52
C SER A 44 -10.86 -2.45 -52.16
N CYS A 45 -11.72 -1.53 -51.72
CA CYS A 45 -13.04 -1.20 -52.24
C CYS A 45 -13.03 -0.04 -53.23
N LYS A 46 -11.89 0.62 -53.47
CA LYS A 46 -11.81 1.76 -54.40
C LYS A 46 -12.18 1.31 -55.82
N GLY A 47 -13.09 2.05 -56.45
CA GLY A 47 -13.60 1.71 -57.78
C GLY A 47 -14.62 0.56 -57.81
N LEU A 48 -15.05 0.06 -56.65
CA LEU A 48 -16.15 -0.91 -56.54
C LEU A 48 -17.47 -0.20 -56.22
N THR A 49 -18.57 -0.73 -56.74
CA THR A 49 -19.93 -0.29 -56.39
C THR A 49 -20.88 -1.48 -56.27
N VAL A 50 -21.91 -1.32 -55.43
CA VAL A 50 -22.96 -2.31 -55.23
C VAL A 50 -24.11 -2.07 -56.22
N LYS A 51 -24.39 -3.05 -57.08
CA LYS A 51 -25.50 -3.02 -58.06
C LYS A 51 -26.44 -4.20 -57.88
N GLN A 52 -27.72 -3.97 -58.15
CA GLN A 52 -28.71 -5.04 -58.17
C GLN A 52 -28.47 -5.94 -59.40
N SER A 53 -28.45 -7.25 -59.18
CA SER A 53 -28.35 -8.28 -60.22
C SER A 53 -29.37 -9.38 -59.90
N GLY A 54 -30.51 -9.35 -60.59
CA GLY A 54 -31.66 -10.18 -60.27
C GLY A 54 -32.20 -9.88 -58.86
N LYS A 55 -32.27 -10.91 -58.02
CA LYS A 55 -32.70 -10.81 -56.61
C LYS A 55 -31.58 -10.41 -55.65
N ASP A 56 -30.32 -10.50 -56.10
CA ASP A 56 -29.15 -10.22 -55.28
C ASP A 56 -28.64 -8.80 -55.51
N TRP A 57 -27.88 -8.30 -54.54
CA TRP A 57 -27.05 -7.10 -54.70
C TRP A 57 -25.59 -7.54 -54.71
N VAL A 58 -24.89 -7.26 -55.80
CA VAL A 58 -23.52 -7.72 -56.05
C VAL A 58 -22.54 -6.57 -56.19
N THR A 59 -21.28 -6.81 -55.85
CA THR A 59 -20.20 -5.83 -56.01
C THR A 59 -19.59 -5.96 -57.39
N VAL A 60 -19.52 -4.85 -58.12
CA VAL A 60 -18.93 -4.77 -59.46
C VAL A 60 -17.81 -3.74 -59.52
N ASN A 61 -16.87 -3.92 -60.46
CA ASN A 61 -15.86 -2.91 -60.77
C ASN A 61 -16.40 -1.83 -61.73
N ALA A 62 -15.55 -0.86 -62.09
CA ALA A 62 -15.91 0.21 -63.03
C ALA A 62 -16.38 -0.28 -64.41
N LYS A 63 -15.95 -1.48 -64.85
CA LYS A 63 -16.38 -2.10 -66.12
C LYS A 63 -17.70 -2.88 -66.00
N GLY A 64 -18.28 -2.97 -64.80
CA GLY A 64 -19.51 -3.70 -64.52
C GLY A 64 -19.32 -5.20 -64.23
N ASN A 65 -18.07 -5.69 -64.19
CA ASN A 65 -17.80 -7.10 -63.89
C ASN A 65 -17.93 -7.35 -62.39
N GLN A 66 -18.60 -8.44 -62.01
CA GLN A 66 -18.72 -8.86 -60.60
C GLN A 66 -17.34 -9.19 -60.00
N VAL A 67 -17.12 -8.76 -58.76
CA VAL A 67 -15.87 -8.94 -58.01
C VAL A 67 -16.14 -9.70 -56.72
N ASN A 68 -15.30 -10.69 -56.42
CA ASN A 68 -15.30 -11.37 -55.13
C ASN A 68 -14.63 -10.49 -54.06
N TYR A 69 -15.47 -9.69 -53.37
CA TYR A 69 -15.07 -8.73 -52.36
C TYR A 69 -15.75 -9.02 -51.01
N THR A 70 -15.02 -8.89 -49.91
CA THR A 70 -15.54 -9.00 -48.54
C THR A 70 -15.08 -7.79 -47.75
N GLY A 71 -16.03 -7.00 -47.25
CA GLY A 71 -15.76 -5.70 -46.63
C GLY A 71 -16.99 -4.81 -46.65
N VAL A 72 -16.79 -3.48 -46.67
CA VAL A 72 -17.87 -2.50 -46.86
C VAL A 72 -17.73 -1.83 -48.23
N ALA A 73 -18.80 -1.79 -49.02
CA ALA A 73 -18.84 -1.14 -50.34
C ALA A 73 -20.07 -0.25 -50.51
N GLN A 74 -20.01 0.74 -51.41
CA GLN A 74 -21.04 1.79 -51.51
C GLN A 74 -21.82 1.78 -52.83
N ASN A 75 -23.02 2.35 -52.76
CA ASN A 75 -23.80 2.82 -53.91
C ASN A 75 -24.56 4.12 -53.51
N ASN A 76 -25.44 4.59 -54.39
CA ASN A 76 -26.27 5.78 -54.15
C ASN A 76 -27.26 5.64 -52.97
N LEU A 77 -27.52 4.43 -52.47
CA LEU A 77 -28.43 4.17 -51.34
C LEU A 77 -27.70 4.06 -49.99
N GLY A 78 -26.37 4.05 -50.00
CA GLY A 78 -25.53 3.98 -48.81
C GLY A 78 -24.41 2.94 -48.92
N TRP A 79 -23.89 2.56 -47.76
CA TRP A 79 -22.77 1.63 -47.64
C TRP A 79 -23.26 0.32 -47.05
N TRP A 80 -22.78 -0.79 -47.61
CA TRP A 80 -23.31 -2.12 -47.37
C TRP A 80 -22.19 -3.07 -47.00
N ARG A 81 -22.45 -3.96 -46.05
CA ARG A 81 -21.60 -5.12 -45.80
C ARG A 81 -21.75 -6.10 -46.96
N VAL A 82 -20.62 -6.44 -47.56
CA VAL A 82 -20.51 -7.40 -48.64
C VAL A 82 -19.67 -8.58 -48.18
N GLU A 83 -20.11 -9.78 -48.54
CA GLU A 83 -19.39 -11.04 -48.32
C GLU A 83 -19.39 -11.85 -49.61
N ASN A 84 -18.20 -12.28 -50.03
CA ASN A 84 -18.02 -13.04 -51.27
C ASN A 84 -18.65 -12.38 -52.51
N GLY A 85 -18.60 -11.05 -52.57
CA GLY A 85 -19.15 -10.24 -53.65
C GLY A 85 -20.66 -9.96 -53.59
N LYS A 86 -21.39 -10.45 -52.57
CA LYS A 86 -22.84 -10.20 -52.39
C LYS A 86 -23.13 -9.41 -51.11
N VAL A 87 -24.15 -8.55 -51.12
CA VAL A 87 -24.59 -7.85 -49.89
C VAL A 87 -25.18 -8.84 -48.89
N ASN A 88 -24.72 -8.76 -47.64
CA ASN A 88 -25.26 -9.53 -46.53
C ASN A 88 -26.19 -8.64 -45.67
N PHE A 89 -27.49 -8.69 -45.95
CA PHE A 89 -28.53 -7.94 -45.21
C PHE A 89 -28.77 -8.42 -43.77
N LYS A 90 -28.15 -9.51 -43.33
CA LYS A 90 -28.27 -10.02 -41.95
C LYS A 90 -27.08 -9.63 -41.07
N SER A 91 -26.05 -9.01 -41.65
CA SER A 91 -24.80 -8.76 -40.96
C SER A 91 -24.92 -7.58 -39.99
N THR A 92 -24.50 -7.79 -38.75
CA THR A 92 -24.42 -6.75 -37.71
C THR A 92 -23.09 -6.86 -36.99
N GLY A 93 -22.31 -5.78 -36.96
CA GLY A 93 -20.94 -5.80 -36.44
C GLY A 93 -20.15 -4.56 -36.81
N VAL A 94 -18.83 -4.61 -36.63
CA VAL A 94 -17.90 -3.55 -37.07
C VAL A 94 -16.99 -4.12 -38.15
N TYR A 95 -17.02 -3.52 -39.34
CA TYR A 95 -16.35 -4.04 -40.54
C TYR A 95 -15.49 -2.97 -41.24
N GLN A 96 -14.41 -3.42 -41.87
CA GLN A 96 -13.42 -2.56 -42.49
C GLN A 96 -13.65 -2.34 -44.00
N ASN A 97 -13.20 -1.19 -44.50
CA ASN A 97 -12.86 -0.90 -45.90
C ASN A 97 -11.68 0.08 -45.95
N ASP A 98 -11.31 0.59 -47.14
CA ASP A 98 -10.23 1.58 -47.31
C ASP A 98 -10.42 2.86 -46.48
N TYR A 99 -11.66 3.17 -46.10
CA TYR A 99 -12.01 4.41 -45.40
C TYR A 99 -12.08 4.24 -43.88
N GLY A 100 -11.86 3.02 -43.38
CA GLY A 100 -11.80 2.70 -41.95
C GLY A 100 -12.73 1.56 -41.54
N TRP A 101 -13.06 1.52 -40.25
CA TRP A 101 -13.98 0.53 -39.67
C TRP A 101 -15.32 1.18 -39.35
N TRP A 102 -16.40 0.49 -39.72
CA TRP A 102 -17.75 1.04 -39.71
C TRP A 102 -18.71 0.11 -39.00
N ARG A 103 -19.59 0.67 -38.17
CA ARG A 103 -20.74 -0.03 -37.60
C ARG A 103 -21.73 -0.35 -38.71
N VAL A 104 -22.03 -1.63 -38.88
CA VAL A 104 -23.08 -2.13 -39.77
C VAL A 104 -24.19 -2.76 -38.92
N GLU A 105 -25.43 -2.49 -39.31
CA GLU A 105 -26.64 -3.06 -38.74
C GLU A 105 -27.55 -3.53 -39.86
N THR A 106 -27.94 -4.81 -39.82
CA THR A 106 -28.80 -5.41 -40.85
C THR A 106 -28.26 -5.17 -42.27
N GLY A 107 -26.94 -5.34 -42.41
CA GLY A 107 -26.20 -5.21 -43.67
C GLY A 107 -25.90 -3.78 -44.15
N LYS A 108 -26.44 -2.73 -43.52
CA LYS A 108 -26.19 -1.32 -43.88
C LYS A 108 -25.33 -0.61 -42.85
N VAL A 109 -24.43 0.27 -43.27
CA VAL A 109 -23.67 1.13 -42.34
C VAL A 109 -24.62 2.07 -41.60
N ASN A 110 -24.50 2.09 -40.27
CA ASN A 110 -25.22 3.03 -39.42
C ASN A 110 -24.31 4.21 -39.04
N PHE A 111 -24.41 5.30 -39.80
CA PHE A 111 -23.67 6.55 -39.55
C PHE A 111 -24.11 7.32 -38.29
N LYS A 112 -25.14 6.87 -37.58
CA LYS A 112 -25.59 7.46 -36.31
C LYS A 112 -25.09 6.68 -35.08
N ALA A 113 -24.36 5.58 -35.30
CA ALA A 113 -23.93 4.71 -34.21
C ALA A 113 -22.81 5.36 -33.37
N ASN A 114 -23.09 5.53 -32.07
CA ASN A 114 -22.26 6.30 -31.14
C ASN A 114 -21.91 5.54 -29.83
N LYS A 115 -22.04 4.20 -29.81
CA LYS A 115 -21.77 3.33 -28.65
C LYS A 115 -20.53 2.44 -28.89
N ILE A 116 -20.27 1.50 -27.98
CA ILE A 116 -19.27 0.43 -28.14
C ILE A 116 -19.92 -0.79 -28.82
N TYR A 117 -19.27 -1.34 -29.84
CA TYR A 117 -19.72 -2.52 -30.59
C TYR A 117 -18.61 -3.55 -30.78
N GLN A 118 -18.98 -4.81 -30.96
CA GLN A 118 -18.03 -5.93 -31.00
C GLN A 118 -17.73 -6.40 -32.42
N ASN A 119 -16.52 -6.93 -32.61
CA ASN A 119 -16.16 -7.82 -33.72
C ASN A 119 -15.12 -8.85 -33.24
N SER A 120 -14.55 -9.64 -34.15
CA SER A 120 -13.54 -10.66 -33.83
C SER A 120 -12.23 -10.10 -33.27
N TYR A 121 -12.01 -8.78 -33.32
CA TYR A 121 -10.78 -8.12 -32.87
C TYR A 121 -10.95 -7.35 -31.55
N GLY A 122 -12.16 -7.39 -30.97
CA GLY A 122 -12.48 -6.76 -29.70
C GLY A 122 -13.70 -5.85 -29.77
N TRP A 123 -13.80 -4.97 -28.78
CA TRP A 123 -14.91 -4.03 -28.64
C TRP A 123 -14.42 -2.61 -28.97
N TRP A 124 -15.20 -1.91 -29.79
CA TRP A 124 -14.79 -0.66 -30.42
C TRP A 124 -15.82 0.43 -30.20
N LYS A 125 -15.39 1.57 -29.64
CA LYS A 125 -16.20 2.80 -29.61
C LYS A 125 -16.29 3.38 -31.02
N THR A 126 -17.52 3.57 -31.50
CA THR A 126 -17.78 4.27 -32.76
C THR A 126 -18.28 5.68 -32.48
N THR A 127 -17.91 6.63 -33.33
CA THR A 127 -18.42 8.00 -33.37
C THR A 127 -18.91 8.26 -34.79
N ASP A 128 -20.18 8.63 -34.93
CA ASP A 128 -20.87 8.77 -36.23
C ASP A 128 -20.71 7.54 -37.14
N GLY A 129 -20.84 6.35 -36.54
CA GLY A 129 -20.73 5.06 -37.22
C GLY A 129 -19.31 4.59 -37.51
N LYS A 130 -18.27 5.39 -37.25
CA LYS A 130 -16.87 5.06 -37.55
C LYS A 130 -16.07 4.76 -36.28
N VAL A 131 -15.16 3.79 -36.32
CA VAL A 131 -14.10 3.66 -35.31
C VAL A 131 -13.01 4.67 -35.66
N THR A 132 -12.85 5.70 -34.83
CA THR A 132 -11.96 6.83 -35.13
C THR A 132 -10.52 6.58 -34.73
N PHE A 133 -10.27 5.60 -33.86
CA PHE A 133 -8.98 5.33 -33.19
C PHE A 133 -8.45 6.52 -32.37
N LYS A 134 -9.34 7.42 -31.96
CA LYS A 134 -9.01 8.63 -31.20
C LYS A 134 -9.77 8.72 -29.89
N GLU A 135 -10.81 7.90 -29.71
CA GLU A 135 -11.65 7.94 -28.51
C GLU A 135 -10.89 7.41 -27.30
N ASN A 136 -10.85 8.22 -26.25
CA ASN A 136 -10.20 7.88 -24.98
C ASN A 136 -11.10 8.35 -23.84
N GLY A 137 -11.38 7.47 -22.88
CA GLY A 137 -12.27 7.80 -21.76
C GLY A 137 -13.10 6.61 -21.30
N VAL A 138 -14.25 6.87 -20.69
CA VAL A 138 -15.23 5.86 -20.28
C VAL A 138 -16.50 5.98 -21.11
N PHE A 139 -16.90 4.92 -21.80
CA PHE A 139 -18.08 4.93 -22.68
C PHE A 139 -18.99 3.74 -22.40
N GLN A 140 -20.28 3.89 -22.72
CA GLN A 140 -21.29 2.88 -22.45
C GLN A 140 -21.69 2.04 -23.67
N ASN A 141 -22.06 0.80 -23.39
CA ASN A 141 -22.97 -0.01 -24.18
C ASN A 141 -24.05 -0.62 -23.26
N ASP A 142 -24.85 -1.53 -23.78
CA ASP A 142 -25.96 -2.12 -23.05
C ASP A 142 -25.49 -3.08 -21.92
N LEU A 143 -24.18 -3.38 -21.84
CA LEU A 143 -23.57 -4.23 -20.80
C LEU A 143 -22.88 -3.43 -19.68
N GLY A 144 -22.78 -2.11 -19.83
CA GLY A 144 -22.20 -1.20 -18.83
C GLY A 144 -21.26 -0.16 -19.43
N TRP A 145 -20.44 0.43 -18.55
CA TRP A 145 -19.47 1.47 -18.87
C TRP A 145 -18.05 0.90 -18.86
N TRP A 146 -17.27 1.24 -19.86
CA TRP A 146 -15.98 0.60 -20.14
C TRP A 146 -14.87 1.60 -20.39
N LYS A 147 -13.66 1.29 -19.92
CA LYS A 147 -12.44 1.98 -20.32
C LYS A 147 -12.22 1.80 -21.81
N VAL A 148 -12.05 2.90 -22.52
CA VAL A 148 -11.65 2.93 -23.93
C VAL A 148 -10.33 3.68 -24.05
N LYS A 149 -9.41 3.10 -24.83
CA LYS A 149 -8.14 3.70 -25.25
C LYS A 149 -8.01 3.50 -26.75
N ASP A 150 -7.77 4.59 -27.48
CA ASP A 150 -7.68 4.60 -28.95
C ASP A 150 -8.85 3.88 -29.64
N SER A 151 -10.07 4.18 -29.19
CA SER A 151 -11.34 3.57 -29.58
C SER A 151 -11.52 2.08 -29.28
N LYS A 152 -10.56 1.39 -28.69
CA LYS A 152 -10.69 -0.01 -28.25
C LYS A 152 -10.99 -0.10 -26.77
N VAL A 153 -11.86 -1.03 -26.35
CA VAL A 153 -12.04 -1.34 -24.92
C VAL A 153 -10.78 -1.98 -24.38
N ASP A 154 -10.33 -1.48 -23.22
CA ASP A 154 -9.17 -1.98 -22.49
C ASP A 154 -9.65 -2.81 -21.29
N PHE A 155 -9.77 -4.12 -21.48
CA PHE A 155 -10.19 -5.07 -20.43
C PHE A 155 -9.12 -5.32 -19.37
N SER A 156 -7.88 -4.86 -19.59
CA SER A 156 -6.81 -5.00 -18.59
C SER A 156 -6.74 -3.81 -17.63
N PHE A 157 -7.58 -2.79 -17.85
CA PHE A 157 -7.53 -1.57 -17.07
C PHE A 157 -8.22 -1.72 -15.71
N THR A 158 -7.44 -1.57 -14.64
CA THR A 158 -7.95 -1.37 -13.28
C THR A 158 -7.42 -0.04 -12.76
N GLY A 159 -8.30 0.84 -12.28
CA GLY A 159 -7.94 2.18 -11.85
C GLY A 159 -9.03 3.22 -12.05
N ILE A 160 -8.64 4.50 -12.11
CA ILE A 160 -9.57 5.62 -12.25
C ILE A 160 -9.57 6.15 -13.68
N ALA A 161 -10.76 6.27 -14.27
CA ALA A 161 -10.94 6.91 -15.57
C ALA A 161 -12.20 7.79 -15.61
N SER A 162 -12.17 8.80 -16.47
CA SER A 162 -13.19 9.84 -16.49
C SER A 162 -13.99 9.87 -17.80
N ASN A 163 -15.20 10.42 -17.70
CA ASN A 163 -16.04 10.86 -18.80
C ASN A 163 -16.73 12.18 -18.41
N GLN A 164 -17.66 12.66 -19.24
CA GLN A 164 -18.41 13.89 -18.99
C GLN A 164 -19.27 13.88 -17.71
N PHE A 165 -19.49 12.71 -17.09
CA PHE A 165 -20.29 12.54 -15.87
C PHE A 165 -19.43 12.46 -14.60
N GLY A 166 -18.10 12.43 -14.74
CA GLY A 166 -17.16 12.38 -13.63
C GLY A 166 -16.08 11.32 -13.82
N SER A 167 -15.35 11.07 -12.73
CA SER A 167 -14.36 10.00 -12.63
C SER A 167 -14.98 8.77 -11.97
N TRP A 168 -14.54 7.60 -12.40
CA TRP A 168 -15.10 6.32 -11.98
C TRP A 168 -13.97 5.37 -11.62
N TYR A 169 -14.22 4.45 -10.70
CA TYR A 169 -13.37 3.30 -10.45
C TYR A 169 -13.76 2.14 -11.36
N LEU A 170 -12.75 1.53 -11.98
CA LEU A 170 -12.89 0.43 -12.93
C LEU A 170 -12.04 -0.76 -12.49
N GLU A 171 -12.57 -1.95 -12.70
CA GLU A 171 -11.86 -3.24 -12.62
C GLU A 171 -12.12 -4.01 -13.91
N ASP A 172 -11.07 -4.63 -14.45
CA ASP A 172 -11.12 -5.40 -15.71
C ASP A 172 -11.76 -4.60 -16.87
N GLY A 173 -11.46 -3.30 -16.90
CA GLY A 173 -11.96 -2.35 -17.89
C GLY A 173 -13.41 -1.91 -17.69
N LYS A 174 -14.13 -2.37 -16.67
CA LYS A 174 -15.55 -2.05 -16.43
C LYS A 174 -15.74 -1.19 -15.19
N VAL A 175 -16.64 -0.20 -15.25
CA VAL A 175 -17.05 0.58 -14.06
C VAL A 175 -17.74 -0.31 -13.03
N ARG A 176 -17.31 -0.20 -11.78
CA ARG A 176 -17.84 -0.94 -10.63
C ARG A 176 -18.75 -0.04 -9.78
N PHE A 177 -20.05 0.02 -10.13
CA PHE A 177 -21.03 0.82 -9.37
C PHE A 177 -21.30 0.29 -7.96
N ASP A 178 -20.89 -0.93 -7.67
CA ASP A 178 -20.98 -1.58 -6.36
C ASP A 178 -19.78 -1.24 -5.44
N LYS A 179 -18.71 -0.64 -5.98
CA LYS A 179 -17.52 -0.32 -5.21
C LYS A 179 -17.76 0.88 -4.30
N ASN A 180 -17.36 0.73 -3.04
CA ASN A 180 -17.22 1.81 -2.07
C ASN A 180 -15.85 1.71 -1.36
N GLY A 181 -15.38 2.79 -0.76
CA GLY A 181 -14.14 2.86 0.03
C GLY A 181 -13.07 3.74 -0.60
N SER A 182 -11.82 3.60 -0.16
CA SER A 182 -10.70 4.44 -0.64
C SER A 182 -9.79 3.69 -1.60
N VAL A 183 -9.34 4.35 -2.66
CA VAL A 183 -8.42 3.79 -3.67
C VAL A 183 -7.29 4.78 -3.95
N LYS A 184 -6.05 4.27 -4.00
CA LYS A 184 -4.90 5.02 -4.51
C LYS A 184 -4.69 4.69 -5.99
N TYR A 185 -4.64 5.71 -6.84
CA TYR A 185 -4.38 5.57 -8.26
C TYR A 185 -3.57 6.76 -8.78
N ASP A 186 -2.52 6.46 -9.55
CA ASP A 186 -1.61 7.49 -10.12
C ASP A 186 -1.08 8.47 -9.06
N GLY A 187 -0.70 7.92 -7.88
CA GLY A 187 -0.19 8.70 -6.74
C GLY A 187 -1.26 9.49 -5.97
N LYS A 188 -2.51 9.53 -6.42
CA LYS A 188 -3.60 10.29 -5.80
C LYS A 188 -4.60 9.36 -5.10
N PHE A 189 -5.19 9.85 -4.02
CA PHE A 189 -6.24 9.14 -3.31
C PHE A 189 -7.61 9.56 -3.83
N TYR A 190 -8.53 8.59 -3.85
CA TYR A 190 -9.90 8.78 -4.26
C TYR A 190 -10.82 8.12 -3.25
N ILE A 191 -11.85 8.84 -2.83
CA ILE A 191 -13.02 8.23 -2.19
C ILE A 191 -13.93 7.72 -3.30
N ILE A 192 -14.31 6.44 -3.19
CA ILE A 192 -15.20 5.77 -4.10
C ILE A 192 -16.55 5.61 -3.42
N GLU A 193 -17.59 6.16 -4.05
CA GLU A 193 -18.98 6.03 -3.61
C GLU A 193 -19.83 5.56 -4.80
N ASN A 194 -20.38 4.36 -4.68
CA ASN A 194 -21.13 3.71 -5.76
C ASN A 194 -20.38 3.73 -7.12
N GLY A 195 -19.08 3.46 -7.06
CA GLY A 195 -18.16 3.49 -8.19
C GLY A 195 -17.69 4.87 -8.65
N LYS A 196 -18.29 5.96 -8.18
CA LYS A 196 -17.86 7.33 -8.51
C LYS A 196 -16.62 7.68 -7.69
N ALA A 197 -15.59 8.18 -8.37
CA ALA A 197 -14.31 8.51 -7.77
C ALA A 197 -14.17 10.02 -7.58
N THR A 198 -13.97 10.45 -6.34
CA THR A 198 -13.71 11.85 -5.98
C THR A 198 -12.29 11.94 -5.46
N PRO A 199 -11.40 12.75 -6.09
CA PRO A 199 -10.07 12.99 -5.55
C PRO A 199 -10.16 13.49 -4.11
N THR A 200 -9.30 13.00 -3.24
CA THR A 200 -9.19 13.44 -1.85
C THR A 200 -7.74 13.65 -1.47
N ASP A 201 -7.50 14.66 -0.64
CA ASP A 201 -6.21 14.86 0.04
C ASP A 201 -6.09 13.98 1.29
N GLN A 202 -7.17 13.27 1.65
CA GLN A 202 -7.19 12.30 2.74
C GLN A 202 -6.38 11.07 2.32
N LYS A 203 -5.08 11.11 2.61
CA LYS A 203 -4.13 10.01 2.49
C LYS A 203 -4.67 8.80 3.26
N ASP A 204 -4.44 7.57 2.76
CA ASP A 204 -4.75 6.38 3.55
C ASP A 204 -3.91 6.44 4.83
N ARG A 205 -4.57 6.75 5.96
CA ARG A 205 -3.94 6.93 7.26
C ARG A 205 -3.20 5.68 7.72
N ARG A 206 -3.52 4.52 7.14
CA ARG A 206 -2.75 3.27 7.34
C ARG A 206 -1.32 3.37 6.82
N GLU A 207 -1.11 3.94 5.64
CA GLU A 207 0.23 4.10 5.05
C GLU A 207 1.02 5.24 5.73
N GLU A 208 0.32 6.22 6.29
CA GLU A 208 0.93 7.21 7.16
C GLU A 208 1.42 6.58 8.47
N ALA A 209 0.60 5.74 9.10
CA ALA A 209 0.99 5.00 10.29
C ALA A 209 2.23 4.12 10.05
N VAL A 210 2.38 3.52 8.86
CA VAL A 210 3.61 2.77 8.48
C VAL A 210 4.87 3.62 8.60
N GLU A 211 4.86 4.83 8.03
CA GLU A 211 6.04 5.71 8.03
C GLU A 211 6.31 6.29 9.42
N VAL A 212 5.25 6.63 10.17
CA VAL A 212 5.37 7.07 11.57
C VAL A 212 6.07 5.99 12.40
N VAL A 213 5.62 4.73 12.31
CA VAL A 213 6.26 3.60 13.02
C VAL A 213 7.74 3.49 12.70
N LYS A 214 8.13 3.58 11.41
CA LYS A 214 9.52 3.46 11.00
C LYS A 214 10.41 4.56 11.57
N GLU A 215 9.94 5.80 11.59
CA GLU A 215 10.73 6.92 12.11
C GLU A 215 10.80 6.88 13.64
N THR A 216 9.71 6.58 14.34
CA THR A 216 9.69 6.50 15.81
C THR A 216 10.68 5.46 16.34
N LEU A 217 10.67 4.25 15.75
CA LEU A 217 11.48 3.13 16.22
C LEU A 217 12.99 3.25 15.94
N LYS A 218 13.43 4.28 15.21
CA LYS A 218 14.88 4.56 15.05
C LYS A 218 15.49 5.10 16.34
N GLU A 219 14.73 5.92 17.05
CA GLU A 219 15.19 6.64 18.24
C GLU A 219 14.70 5.98 19.53
N TYR A 220 13.53 5.32 19.48
CA TYR A 220 12.86 4.80 20.67
C TYR A 220 12.41 3.35 20.48
N PRO A 221 13.28 2.38 20.84
CA PRO A 221 12.92 0.98 20.78
C PRO A 221 11.74 0.67 21.71
N MET A 222 10.69 0.05 21.17
CA MET A 222 9.52 -0.32 21.95
C MET A 222 8.83 -1.56 21.40
N SER A 223 7.96 -2.14 22.24
CA SER A 223 7.18 -3.31 21.85
C SER A 223 6.11 -2.97 20.82
N ARG A 224 5.66 -3.99 20.10
CA ARG A 224 4.54 -3.90 19.16
C ARG A 224 3.29 -3.31 19.82
N ALA A 225 3.00 -3.74 21.05
CA ALA A 225 1.83 -3.29 21.81
C ALA A 225 1.95 -1.82 22.20
N ALA A 226 3.11 -1.41 22.74
CA ALA A 226 3.36 -0.03 23.12
C ALA A 226 3.29 0.93 21.92
N MET A 227 3.74 0.51 20.73
CA MET A 227 3.62 1.32 19.51
C MET A 227 2.15 1.53 19.09
N ILE A 228 1.30 0.50 19.21
CA ILE A 228 -0.14 0.63 18.91
C ILE A 228 -0.81 1.57 19.91
N ASP A 229 -0.50 1.42 21.20
CA ASP A 229 -1.06 2.28 22.24
C ASP A 229 -0.63 3.73 22.00
N LEU A 230 0.65 3.97 21.71
CA LEU A 230 1.18 5.31 21.38
C LEU A 230 0.43 5.98 20.21
N LEU A 231 0.19 5.25 19.12
CA LEU A 231 -0.48 5.80 17.93
C LEU A 231 -1.98 6.07 18.13
N THR A 232 -2.59 5.48 19.15
CA THR A 232 -4.03 5.59 19.43
C THR A 232 -4.33 6.46 20.66
N ASP A 233 -3.30 6.95 21.34
CA ASP A 233 -3.45 7.74 22.56
C ASP A 233 -3.84 9.20 22.27
N LYS A 234 -5.08 9.54 22.64
CA LYS A 234 -5.66 10.89 22.49
C LYS A 234 -5.06 11.92 23.42
N GLU A 235 -4.49 11.51 24.55
CA GLU A 235 -3.76 12.44 25.42
C GLU A 235 -2.40 12.84 24.82
N VAL A 236 -1.91 12.05 23.86
CA VAL A 236 -0.58 12.22 23.24
C VAL A 236 -0.66 12.92 21.88
N LEU A 237 -1.65 12.56 21.04
CA LEU A 237 -1.75 13.05 19.66
C LEU A 237 -2.95 13.97 19.39
N GLU A 238 -3.70 14.37 20.44
CA GLU A 238 -4.88 15.24 20.34
C GLU A 238 -5.87 14.78 19.25
N ASP A 239 -6.14 15.63 18.24
CA ASP A 239 -7.08 15.37 17.14
C ASP A 239 -6.45 14.57 15.98
N GLU A 240 -5.15 14.24 16.02
CA GLU A 240 -4.43 13.52 14.97
C GLU A 240 -4.24 12.02 15.25
N VAL A 241 -4.94 11.46 16.24
CA VAL A 241 -4.84 10.02 16.57
C VAL A 241 -5.22 9.10 15.42
N PHE A 242 -4.48 8.02 15.26
CA PHE A 242 -4.89 6.92 14.39
C PHE A 242 -6.00 6.11 15.05
N THR A 243 -6.91 5.57 14.25
CA THR A 243 -7.80 4.51 14.73
C THR A 243 -6.97 3.27 15.07
N LYS A 244 -7.51 2.39 15.92
CA LYS A 244 -6.83 1.12 16.26
C LYS A 244 -6.53 0.27 15.03
N GLU A 245 -7.42 0.28 14.03
CA GLU A 245 -7.21 -0.45 12.77
C GLU A 245 -6.04 0.16 11.98
N GLU A 246 -5.96 1.49 11.90
CA GLU A 246 -4.88 2.20 11.21
C GLU A 246 -3.52 1.98 11.87
N ALA A 247 -3.46 2.13 13.19
CA ALA A 247 -2.25 1.88 13.97
C ALA A 247 -1.78 0.43 13.84
N THR A 248 -2.70 -0.54 13.95
CA THR A 248 -2.37 -1.97 13.81
C THR A 248 -1.82 -2.27 12.42
N TYR A 249 -2.45 -1.74 11.35
CA TYR A 249 -1.93 -1.90 10.00
C TYR A 249 -0.53 -1.30 9.88
N GLY A 250 -0.32 -0.07 10.36
CA GLY A 250 0.98 0.61 10.29
C GLY A 250 2.09 -0.22 10.92
N VAL A 251 1.84 -0.69 12.14
CA VAL A 251 2.75 -1.53 12.93
C VAL A 251 3.05 -2.86 12.24
N ASP A 252 2.04 -3.51 11.66
CA ASP A 252 2.22 -4.81 11.00
C ASP A 252 2.88 -4.72 9.60
N HIS A 253 2.80 -3.56 8.94
CA HIS A 253 3.33 -3.35 7.59
C HIS A 253 4.62 -2.51 7.54
N ALA A 254 5.13 -2.07 8.68
CA ALA A 254 6.39 -1.33 8.77
C ALA A 254 7.65 -2.19 8.51
N GLY A 255 7.52 -3.52 8.51
CA GLY A 255 8.65 -4.45 8.30
C GLY A 255 9.60 -4.52 9.50
N VAL A 256 9.11 -4.21 10.70
CA VAL A 256 9.87 -4.17 11.95
C VAL A 256 10.13 -5.59 12.47
N ASN A 257 11.37 -5.85 12.89
CA ASN A 257 11.70 -7.04 13.66
C ASN A 257 11.56 -6.76 15.16
N TRP A 258 10.49 -7.26 15.77
CA TRP A 258 10.18 -7.02 17.18
C TRP A 258 11.18 -7.67 18.16
N ASP A 259 11.88 -8.72 17.72
CA ASP A 259 12.97 -9.30 18.52
C ASP A 259 14.21 -8.40 18.55
N ASP A 260 14.45 -7.64 17.49
CA ASP A 260 15.55 -6.66 17.45
C ASP A 260 15.18 -5.42 18.28
N GLN A 261 13.92 -4.98 18.24
CA GLN A 261 13.43 -3.91 19.11
C GLN A 261 13.57 -4.25 20.60
N ALA A 262 13.19 -5.48 21.00
CA ALA A 262 13.39 -5.95 22.37
C ALA A 262 14.87 -5.95 22.79
N PHE A 263 15.75 -6.38 21.88
CA PHE A 263 17.20 -6.37 22.14
C PHE A 263 17.77 -4.96 22.27
N LEU A 264 17.36 -4.03 21.40
CA LEU A 264 17.74 -2.63 21.47
C LEU A 264 17.27 -1.98 22.78
N ALA A 265 16.01 -2.18 23.16
CA ALA A 265 15.47 -1.69 24.43
C ALA A 265 16.23 -2.28 25.63
N ALA A 266 16.48 -3.59 25.62
CA ALA A 266 17.22 -4.24 26.69
C ALA A 266 18.65 -3.70 26.82
N THR A 267 19.32 -3.41 25.70
CA THR A 267 20.66 -2.82 25.68
C THR A 267 20.65 -1.43 26.31
N LEU A 268 19.65 -0.59 26.01
CA LEU A 268 19.48 0.73 26.61
C LEU A 268 19.25 0.68 28.13
N TYR A 269 18.56 -0.34 28.63
CA TYR A 269 18.41 -0.52 30.08
C TYR A 269 19.68 -1.04 30.74
N LEU A 270 20.38 -1.93 30.05
CA LEU A 270 21.45 -2.74 30.65
C LEU A 270 22.80 -2.03 30.65
N LEU A 271 23.05 -1.15 29.67
CA LEU A 271 24.35 -0.52 29.45
C LEU A 271 24.25 1.01 29.56
N GLU A 272 25.31 1.59 30.12
CA GLU A 272 25.54 3.04 30.08
C GLU A 272 25.87 3.52 28.66
N GLU A 273 26.03 4.85 28.49
CA GLU A 273 26.31 5.47 27.18
C GLU A 273 27.58 4.95 26.48
N ASP A 274 28.52 4.39 27.24
CA ASP A 274 29.75 3.79 26.69
C ASP A 274 29.54 2.40 26.07
N ALA A 275 28.33 1.84 26.17
CA ALA A 275 27.94 0.52 25.66
C ALA A 275 28.77 -0.66 26.19
N GLU A 276 29.47 -0.49 27.31
CA GLU A 276 30.30 -1.52 27.94
C GLU A 276 30.01 -1.64 29.44
N THR A 277 29.68 -0.53 30.10
CA THR A 277 29.48 -0.47 31.54
C THR A 277 28.04 -0.88 31.89
N PRO A 278 27.84 -1.86 32.78
CA PRO A 278 26.51 -2.22 33.26
C PRO A 278 25.89 -1.10 34.10
N THR A 279 24.58 -0.93 34.00
CA THR A 279 23.80 0.07 34.79
C THR A 279 23.52 -0.37 36.23
N GLY A 280 23.79 -1.63 36.58
CA GLY A 280 23.39 -2.24 37.85
C GLY A 280 22.11 -3.08 37.76
N LEU A 281 21.54 -3.29 36.57
CA LEU A 281 20.41 -4.22 36.45
C LEU A 281 20.86 -5.69 36.55
N SER A 282 20.06 -6.51 37.22
CA SER A 282 20.18 -7.95 37.12
C SER A 282 19.48 -8.47 35.86
N ARG A 283 19.89 -9.65 35.41
CA ARG A 283 19.23 -10.34 34.28
C ARG A 283 17.75 -10.61 34.54
N ALA A 284 17.39 -10.97 35.78
CA ALA A 284 16.01 -11.28 36.15
C ALA A 284 15.17 -10.00 36.22
N LEU A 285 15.72 -8.91 36.73
CA LEU A 285 15.03 -7.62 36.76
C LEU A 285 14.84 -7.04 35.35
N LEU A 286 15.85 -7.15 34.47
CA LEU A 286 15.72 -6.79 33.06
C LEU A 286 14.54 -7.51 32.38
N LYS A 287 14.35 -8.79 32.70
CA LYS A 287 13.20 -9.55 32.20
C LYS A 287 11.86 -8.96 32.67
N GLU A 288 11.75 -8.56 33.93
CA GLU A 288 10.52 -7.95 34.44
C GLU A 288 10.27 -6.58 33.82
N ILE A 289 11.30 -5.75 33.63
CA ILE A 289 11.20 -4.45 32.94
C ILE A 289 10.67 -4.63 31.52
N LEU A 290 11.21 -5.60 30.75
CA LEU A 290 10.73 -5.84 29.38
C LEU A 290 9.26 -6.30 29.33
N LYS A 291 8.76 -6.99 30.37
CA LYS A 291 7.32 -7.33 30.46
C LYS A 291 6.48 -6.10 30.75
N GLU A 292 6.94 -5.20 31.62
CA GLU A 292 6.26 -3.94 31.90
C GLU A 292 6.17 -3.08 30.63
N ASP A 293 7.19 -3.13 29.77
CA ASP A 293 7.21 -2.51 28.43
C ASP A 293 6.40 -3.27 27.37
N LEU A 294 5.60 -4.24 27.78
CA LEU A 294 4.66 -5.00 26.95
C LEU A 294 5.32 -5.85 25.86
N TYR A 295 6.60 -6.22 26.02
CA TYR A 295 7.20 -7.24 25.16
C TYR A 295 6.59 -8.62 25.45
N THR A 296 6.41 -9.42 24.39
CA THR A 296 5.91 -10.78 24.55
C THR A 296 6.99 -11.70 25.13
N ASP A 297 6.58 -12.79 25.79
CA ASP A 297 7.53 -13.82 26.26
C ASP A 297 8.46 -14.32 25.15
N SER A 298 7.96 -14.39 23.91
CA SER A 298 8.77 -14.77 22.75
C SER A 298 9.88 -13.75 22.47
N ASN A 299 9.54 -12.45 22.44
CA ASN A 299 10.53 -11.39 22.20
C ASN A 299 11.56 -11.36 23.34
N ILE A 300 11.10 -11.50 24.59
CA ILE A 300 11.94 -11.51 25.78
C ILE A 300 12.90 -12.69 25.75
N ASN A 301 12.43 -13.89 25.45
CA ASN A 301 13.29 -15.08 25.38
C ASN A 301 14.32 -14.96 24.24
N SER A 302 13.93 -14.43 23.09
CA SER A 302 14.83 -14.14 21.96
C SER A 302 15.91 -13.14 22.36
N CYS A 303 15.51 -12.02 22.98
CA CYS A 303 16.39 -10.98 23.50
C CYS A 303 17.39 -11.54 24.54
N LEU A 304 16.91 -12.22 25.58
CA LEU A 304 17.76 -12.78 26.62
C LEU A 304 18.73 -13.83 26.07
N SER A 305 18.33 -14.62 25.07
CA SER A 305 19.25 -15.57 24.41
C SER A 305 20.39 -14.90 23.66
N LYS A 306 20.21 -13.65 23.19
CA LYS A 306 21.27 -12.83 22.59
C LYS A 306 22.19 -12.30 23.68
N ILE A 307 21.61 -11.71 24.73
CA ILE A 307 22.34 -11.20 25.91
C ILE A 307 23.20 -12.29 26.56
N ASP A 308 22.67 -13.50 26.73
CA ASP A 308 23.40 -14.62 27.37
C ASP A 308 24.64 -15.08 26.57
N LYS A 309 24.71 -14.78 25.27
CA LYS A 309 25.91 -15.07 24.46
C LYS A 309 27.04 -14.09 24.75
N ASP A 310 26.71 -12.83 24.98
CA ASP A 310 27.68 -11.77 25.26
C ASP A 310 28.03 -11.73 26.75
N TYR A 311 27.03 -11.99 27.61
CA TYR A 311 27.11 -11.94 29.06
C TYR A 311 26.56 -13.22 29.70
N PRO A 312 27.32 -14.34 29.67
CA PRO A 312 26.96 -15.56 30.39
C PRO A 312 26.68 -15.28 31.88
N GLU A 313 25.81 -16.07 32.52
CA GLU A 313 25.32 -15.83 33.89
C GLU A 313 26.42 -15.64 34.95
N ASP A 314 27.54 -16.34 34.82
CA ASP A 314 28.70 -16.29 35.71
C ASP A 314 29.78 -15.27 35.31
N SER A 315 29.53 -14.50 34.25
CA SER A 315 30.45 -13.52 33.69
C SER A 315 30.78 -12.37 34.66
N ASN A 316 31.89 -11.69 34.38
CA ASN A 316 32.29 -10.51 35.15
C ASN A 316 31.29 -9.35 35.01
N PHE A 317 30.55 -9.31 33.89
CA PHE A 317 29.54 -8.30 33.64
C PHE A 317 28.46 -8.27 34.74
N TRP A 318 27.85 -9.42 35.04
CA TRP A 318 26.81 -9.50 36.08
C TRP A 318 27.36 -9.28 37.50
N LYS A 319 28.63 -9.67 37.73
CA LYS A 319 29.32 -9.37 38.99
C LYS A 319 29.55 -7.88 39.18
N GLN A 320 29.96 -7.17 38.12
CA GLN A 320 30.09 -5.70 38.14
C GLN A 320 28.75 -5.02 38.29
N SER A 321 27.71 -5.50 37.60
CA SER A 321 26.34 -5.00 37.77
C SER A 321 25.89 -5.09 39.24
N ALA A 322 26.07 -6.25 39.89
CA ALA A 322 25.74 -6.42 41.30
C ALA A 322 26.55 -5.50 42.23
N LEU A 323 27.82 -5.24 41.91
CA LEU A 323 28.66 -4.30 42.67
C LEU A 323 28.18 -2.85 42.51
N ILE A 324 27.76 -2.44 41.32
CA ILE A 324 27.22 -1.10 41.08
C ILE A 324 25.94 -0.89 41.91
N SER A 325 25.00 -1.82 41.87
CA SER A 325 23.81 -1.77 42.74
C SER A 325 24.15 -1.77 44.22
N ALA A 326 25.12 -2.59 44.64
CA ALA A 326 25.56 -2.62 46.03
C ALA A 326 26.09 -1.24 46.46
N GLN A 327 26.84 -0.57 45.58
CA GLN A 327 27.38 0.76 45.85
C GLN A 327 26.28 1.82 45.91
N ILE A 328 25.27 1.76 45.04
CA ILE A 328 24.10 2.64 45.09
C ILE A 328 23.38 2.51 46.44
N ILE A 329 23.10 1.28 46.88
CA ILE A 329 22.46 1.01 48.18
C ILE A 329 23.31 1.54 49.35
N ALA A 330 24.63 1.30 49.30
CA ALA A 330 25.55 1.76 50.35
C ALA A 330 25.73 3.29 50.37
N ASP A 331 25.56 3.97 49.24
CA ASP A 331 25.65 5.43 49.18
C ASP A 331 24.34 6.10 49.64
N GLU A 332 23.18 5.48 49.42
CA GLU A 332 21.91 5.91 50.03
C GLU A 332 21.95 5.88 51.57
N ASP A 333 22.66 4.91 52.15
CA ASP A 333 22.93 4.80 53.59
C ASP A 333 23.58 6.07 54.18
N LYS A 334 24.43 6.75 53.39
CA LYS A 334 25.15 7.95 53.84
C LYS A 334 24.26 9.18 53.92
N GLU A 335 23.08 9.14 53.30
CA GLU A 335 22.11 10.24 53.34
C GLU A 335 21.27 10.23 54.63
N ASP A 336 21.10 9.06 55.28
CA ASP A 336 20.43 8.92 56.59
C ASP A 336 21.34 8.21 57.61
N PRO A 337 22.06 8.96 58.47
CA PRO A 337 22.99 8.39 59.46
C PRO A 337 22.33 7.47 60.52
N SER A 338 21.00 7.39 60.56
CA SER A 338 20.26 6.49 61.46
C SER A 338 20.08 5.09 60.89
N VAL A 339 20.31 4.91 59.60
CA VAL A 339 20.35 3.63 58.90
C VAL A 339 21.83 3.30 58.66
N SER A 340 22.22 2.05 58.91
CA SER A 340 23.53 1.55 58.51
C SER A 340 23.35 0.16 57.94
N PHE A 341 23.53 0.00 56.64
CA PHE A 341 23.40 -1.29 55.98
C PHE A 341 24.66 -2.13 56.20
N THR A 342 24.49 -3.29 56.82
CA THR A 342 25.56 -4.30 56.86
C THR A 342 25.72 -4.93 55.47
N ARG A 343 26.85 -5.62 55.24
CA ARG A 343 27.04 -6.39 54.01
C ARG A 343 25.96 -7.46 53.81
N ASP A 344 25.45 -8.04 54.90
CA ASP A 344 24.36 -9.02 54.81
C ASP A 344 23.04 -8.35 54.40
N ASP A 345 22.77 -7.14 54.89
CA ASP A 345 21.58 -6.37 54.47
C ASP A 345 21.65 -6.01 52.98
N ILE A 346 22.82 -5.55 52.50
CA ILE A 346 23.04 -5.26 51.08
C ILE A 346 22.88 -6.53 50.24
N LYS A 347 23.46 -7.66 50.67
CA LYS A 347 23.31 -8.94 49.96
C LYS A 347 21.83 -9.32 49.84
N ASN A 348 21.07 -9.22 50.92
CA ASN A 348 19.64 -9.55 50.92
C ASN A 348 18.85 -8.60 50.02
N ALA A 349 19.14 -7.30 50.05
CA ALA A 349 18.48 -6.32 49.17
C ALA A 349 18.73 -6.60 47.68
N LEU A 350 19.96 -6.98 47.31
CA LEU A 350 20.30 -7.38 45.94
C LEU A 350 19.48 -8.60 45.47
N ILE A 351 19.21 -9.56 46.36
CA ILE A 351 18.44 -10.76 46.04
C ILE A 351 16.94 -10.44 45.99
N ASP A 352 16.42 -9.82 47.03
CA ASP A 352 14.97 -9.70 47.25
C ASP A 352 14.32 -8.65 46.34
N TYR A 353 15.03 -7.55 46.06
CA TYR A 353 14.48 -6.43 45.31
C TYR A 353 15.07 -6.31 43.91
N LEU A 354 16.35 -6.63 43.75
CA LEU A 354 17.06 -6.50 42.48
C LEU A 354 17.24 -7.84 41.78
N LEU A 355 16.77 -8.95 42.37
CA LEU A 355 16.69 -10.28 41.76
C LEU A 355 18.03 -10.82 41.25
N PHE A 356 19.14 -10.44 41.90
CA PHE A 356 20.44 -11.05 41.63
C PHE A 356 20.48 -12.48 42.14
N THR A 357 21.28 -13.34 41.48
CA THR A 357 21.58 -14.66 42.02
C THR A 357 22.37 -14.53 43.32
N GLU A 358 22.32 -15.56 44.18
CA GLU A 358 23.06 -15.54 45.44
C GLU A 358 24.56 -15.30 45.24
N ALA A 359 25.15 -15.86 44.18
CA ALA A 359 26.57 -15.68 43.86
C ALA A 359 26.90 -14.24 43.45
N GLN A 360 26.06 -13.62 42.61
CA GLN A 360 26.23 -12.23 42.18
C GLN A 360 26.03 -11.26 43.36
N ALA A 361 24.99 -11.47 44.17
CA ALA A 361 24.71 -10.65 45.34
C ALA A 361 25.83 -10.75 46.39
N ALA A 362 26.34 -11.96 46.66
CA ALA A 362 27.48 -12.16 47.55
C ALA A 362 28.73 -11.44 47.03
N TYR A 363 28.99 -11.47 45.72
CA TYR A 363 30.09 -10.73 45.13
C TYR A 363 29.94 -9.22 45.33
N GLY A 364 28.77 -8.65 45.00
CA GLY A 364 28.51 -7.22 45.15
C GLY A 364 28.72 -6.75 46.60
N ALA A 365 28.07 -7.43 47.56
CA ALA A 365 28.16 -7.10 48.98
C ALA A 365 29.57 -7.25 49.59
N GLN A 366 30.38 -8.20 49.10
CA GLN A 366 31.75 -8.37 49.59
C GLN A 366 32.71 -7.28 49.08
N ASN A 367 32.45 -6.74 47.89
CA ASN A 367 33.34 -5.81 47.20
C ASN A 367 32.88 -4.33 47.29
N VAL A 368 31.71 -4.07 47.86
CA VAL A 368 31.19 -2.72 48.10
C VAL A 368 32.07 -1.94 49.09
N LYS A 369 32.16 -0.62 48.90
CA LYS A 369 32.82 0.30 49.82
C LYS A 369 31.78 0.92 50.75
N LEU A 370 31.86 0.58 52.03
CA LEU A 370 31.05 1.15 53.12
C LEU A 370 31.69 2.45 53.64
#